data_AF-A0A0S7BSN1-F1
#
_entry.id   AF-A0A0S7BSN1-F1
#
_cell.length_a   1.000
_cell.length_b   1.000
_cell.length_c   1.000
_cell.angle_alpha   90.00
_cell.angle_beta   90.00
_cell.angle_gamma   90.00
#
_symmetry.space_group_name_H-M   'P 1'
#
loop_
_entity.id
_entity.type
_entity.pdbx_description
1 polymer ?
#
loop_
_entity_poly.entity_id
_entity_poly.type
_entity_poly.pdbx_seq_one_letter_code
_entity_poly.pdbx_strand_id
1 'polypeptide(L)'
;MKTRIKHALLLMMTVPFILVSCQKNEYNDKPEATAPAAGQLKTDLVYCGTPLVAPMVNYAQSIAPATVTVMNDATNLLVKFELSEPGWFINLPALFIGTPGQLAALPGVTVDFNGPNTVYFNSTSAPFGLPIGPGNYANYGNYWEYSMPLSDLPECFAVVAYARIRNIDTNGFLDIWGKSPSKTSGYYLNYCRQECPPPPPLGGCETAYAFGESVANCFISIPGVQSNNWGWSNGPIGAGNYSWPMYAGAGQCNIGNGTHVGTLTVNYTPPTAIVTYTVFDGYVLNETHLFVGNDILPKKKNKYTTAPGQFPYKHGNLNGVTSDTFTINGLSGNIYVAAHSVVCDE
;
A
#
# COMPACT_ATOMS: atom_id res chain seq x y z
N MET A 1 -8.72 -81.20 -39.60
CA MET A 1 -10.04 -80.76 -40.12
C MET A 1 -9.87 -79.32 -40.59
N LYS A 2 -10.05 -79.10 -41.89
CA LYS A 2 -9.83 -77.83 -42.59
C LYS A 2 -11.02 -76.89 -42.32
N THR A 3 -10.77 -75.64 -41.95
CA THR A 3 -11.73 -74.57 -42.19
C THR A 3 -10.99 -73.30 -42.61
N ARG A 4 -11.50 -72.72 -43.69
CA ARG A 4 -10.92 -71.68 -44.52
C ARG A 4 -11.16 -70.30 -43.92
N ILE A 5 -10.18 -69.39 -44.01
CA ILE A 5 -10.43 -67.95 -44.00
C ILE A 5 -9.77 -67.37 -45.26
N LYS A 6 -10.58 -66.68 -46.08
CA LYS A 6 -10.15 -66.00 -47.30
C LYS A 6 -9.76 -64.55 -46.96
N HIS A 7 -8.47 -64.26 -47.11
CA HIS A 7 -7.82 -63.09 -47.71
C HIS A 7 -8.58 -61.75 -47.75
N ALA A 8 -7.98 -60.74 -47.12
CA ALA A 8 -7.98 -59.37 -47.62
C ALA A 8 -6.62 -58.72 -47.34
N LEU A 9 -5.89 -58.46 -48.41
CA LEU A 9 -4.65 -57.68 -48.47
C LEU A 9 -5.04 -56.20 -48.35
N LEU A 10 -4.46 -55.45 -47.41
CA LEU A 10 -4.52 -53.99 -47.48
C LEU A 10 -3.19 -53.36 -47.03
N LEU A 11 -2.70 -52.51 -47.93
CA LEU A 11 -1.44 -51.78 -47.94
C LEU A 11 -1.18 -50.97 -46.67
N MET A 12 0.10 -50.95 -46.26
CA MET A 12 0.64 -49.97 -45.32
C MET A 12 0.56 -48.55 -45.91
N MET A 13 -0.10 -47.64 -45.19
CA MET A 13 0.21 -46.21 -45.22
C MET A 13 0.54 -45.77 -43.80
N THR A 14 1.79 -45.40 -43.60
CA THR A 14 2.32 -44.75 -42.42
C THR A 14 1.74 -43.34 -42.33
N VAL A 15 0.99 -43.04 -41.26
CA VAL A 15 0.66 -41.67 -40.86
C VAL A 15 1.34 -41.41 -39.51
N PRO A 16 2.26 -40.44 -39.41
CA PRO A 16 2.91 -40.11 -38.15
C PRO A 16 1.89 -39.48 -37.20
N PHE A 17 1.71 -40.09 -36.03
CA PHE A 17 1.03 -39.48 -34.90
C PHE A 17 1.81 -38.24 -34.46
N ILE A 18 1.33 -37.07 -34.89
CA ILE A 18 1.72 -35.80 -34.31
C ILE A 18 1.12 -35.79 -32.90
N LEU A 19 2.00 -35.88 -31.90
CA LEU A 19 1.67 -35.62 -30.50
C LEU A 19 1.19 -34.17 -30.41
N VAL A 20 -0.13 -33.98 -30.42
CA VAL A 20 -0.75 -32.72 -30.00
C VAL A 20 -0.55 -32.61 -28.51
N SER A 21 0.42 -31.79 -28.13
CA SER A 21 0.58 -31.25 -26.79
C SER A 21 -0.70 -30.53 -26.38
N CYS A 22 -1.58 -31.20 -25.64
CA CYS A 22 -2.55 -30.53 -24.79
C CYS A 22 -1.78 -29.99 -23.58
N GLN A 23 -1.31 -28.74 -23.68
CA GLN A 23 -0.96 -27.99 -22.48
C GLN A 23 -2.23 -27.83 -21.66
N LYS A 24 -2.26 -28.53 -20.53
CA LYS A 24 -3.23 -28.30 -19.46
C LYS A 24 -2.91 -26.89 -18.93
N ASN A 25 -3.79 -25.93 -19.22
CA ASN A 25 -3.78 -24.62 -18.58
C ASN A 25 -4.04 -24.84 -17.09
N GLU A 26 -2.99 -24.82 -16.29
CA GLU A 26 -3.10 -24.64 -14.84
C GLU A 26 -3.39 -23.16 -14.59
N TYR A 27 -4.66 -22.91 -14.32
CA TYR A 27 -5.19 -21.66 -13.80
C TYR A 27 -4.60 -21.42 -12.40
N ASN A 28 -3.51 -20.65 -12.35
CA ASN A 28 -2.92 -20.14 -11.11
C ASN A 28 -3.65 -18.85 -10.71
N ASP A 29 -4.79 -18.98 -10.04
CA ASP A 29 -5.32 -17.89 -9.21
C ASP A 29 -4.80 -18.07 -7.78
N LYS A 30 -3.64 -17.46 -7.52
CA LYS A 30 -3.29 -17.00 -6.19
C LYS A 30 -3.00 -15.50 -6.34
N PRO A 31 -3.72 -14.61 -5.63
CA PRO A 31 -3.32 -13.21 -5.60
C PRO A 31 -1.94 -13.14 -4.96
N GLU A 32 -0.95 -12.82 -5.78
CA GLU A 32 0.40 -12.53 -5.35
C GLU A 32 0.35 -11.21 -4.59
N ALA A 33 0.25 -11.29 -3.26
CA ALA A 33 0.39 -10.14 -2.39
C ALA A 33 1.85 -9.69 -2.44
N THR A 34 2.14 -8.71 -3.30
CA THR A 34 3.45 -8.05 -3.37
C THR A 34 3.76 -7.41 -2.02
N ALA A 35 4.85 -7.84 -1.38
CA ALA A 35 5.34 -7.24 -0.14
C ALA A 35 5.66 -5.74 -0.38
N PRO A 36 5.18 -4.81 0.47
CA PRO A 36 5.61 -3.43 0.38
C PRO A 36 7.09 -3.32 0.77
N ALA A 37 7.82 -2.48 0.04
CA ALA A 37 9.18 -2.10 0.39
C ALA A 37 9.19 -1.46 1.79
N ALA A 38 10.21 -1.79 2.59
CA ALA A 38 10.48 -1.13 3.87
C ALA A 38 10.67 0.38 3.62
N GLY A 39 9.61 1.15 3.84
CA GLY A 39 9.50 2.56 3.52
C GLY A 39 9.15 3.35 4.78
N GLN A 40 9.97 4.38 4.99
CA GLN A 40 9.94 5.44 5.98
C GLN A 40 8.60 5.71 6.68
N LEU A 41 8.68 5.97 8.00
CA LEU A 41 7.62 6.48 8.87
C LEU A 41 6.76 7.54 8.16
N LYS A 42 5.54 7.15 7.77
CA LYS A 42 4.44 8.05 7.39
C LYS A 42 3.94 8.75 8.66
N THR A 43 4.47 9.94 8.96
CA THR A 43 4.19 10.60 10.25
C THR A 43 2.82 11.27 10.36
N ASP A 44 2.01 11.36 9.30
CA ASP A 44 0.67 11.96 9.39
C ASP A 44 -0.40 11.14 8.63
N LEU A 45 -0.38 9.81 8.75
CA LEU A 45 -1.58 9.04 8.45
C LEU A 45 -2.62 9.34 9.55
N VAL A 46 -3.63 10.13 9.21
CA VAL A 46 -4.87 10.22 9.99
C VAL A 46 -5.53 8.86 9.87
N TYR A 47 -5.19 7.95 10.78
CA TYR A 47 -5.86 6.66 10.87
C TYR A 47 -7.32 6.88 11.25
N CYS A 48 -8.18 6.06 10.66
CA CYS A 48 -9.59 6.09 10.93
C CYS A 48 -9.83 5.46 12.30
N GLY A 49 -10.49 6.22 13.17
CA GLY A 49 -10.72 5.87 14.57
C GLY A 49 -9.46 5.56 15.40
N THR A 50 -9.56 4.55 16.27
CA THR A 50 -8.50 4.12 17.19
C THR A 50 -7.86 2.81 16.70
N PRO A 51 -6.53 2.79 16.48
CA PRO A 51 -5.81 1.55 16.15
C PRO A 51 -6.05 0.45 17.18
N LEU A 52 -6.34 -0.75 16.71
CA LEU A 52 -6.52 -1.92 17.56
C LEU A 52 -5.17 -2.58 17.81
N VAL A 53 -4.68 -2.48 19.04
CA VAL A 53 -3.37 -3.01 19.45
C VAL A 53 -3.56 -4.25 20.31
N ALA A 54 -2.86 -5.33 19.99
CA ALA A 54 -2.83 -6.53 20.82
C ALA A 54 -1.42 -7.06 21.06
N PRO A 55 -1.13 -7.56 22.28
CA PRO A 55 0.16 -8.15 22.59
C PRO A 55 0.32 -9.49 21.87
N MET A 56 1.50 -9.71 21.32
CA MET A 56 1.95 -11.00 20.81
C MET A 56 2.81 -11.69 21.85
N VAL A 57 2.40 -12.88 22.26
CA VAL A 57 2.99 -13.65 23.36
C VAL A 57 3.59 -14.95 22.86
N ASN A 58 4.53 -15.51 23.63
CA ASN A 58 5.04 -16.86 23.39
C ASN A 58 4.01 -17.95 23.79
N TYR A 59 4.32 -19.22 23.49
CA TYR A 59 3.49 -20.37 23.86
C TYR A 59 3.09 -20.41 25.34
N ALA A 60 4.01 -20.14 26.25
CA ALA A 60 3.74 -20.14 27.68
C ALA A 60 2.88 -18.93 28.15
N GLN A 61 2.66 -17.96 27.26
CA GLN A 61 2.10 -16.64 27.53
C GLN A 61 2.78 -15.90 28.69
N SER A 62 4.07 -16.17 28.89
CA SER A 62 4.88 -15.62 29.98
C SER A 62 5.58 -14.33 29.61
N ILE A 63 5.76 -14.08 28.32
CA ILE A 63 6.40 -12.88 27.76
C ILE A 63 5.59 -12.37 26.57
N ALA A 64 5.61 -11.05 26.38
CA ALA A 64 4.95 -10.35 25.27
C ALA A 64 5.97 -9.46 24.53
N PRO A 65 6.87 -10.05 23.70
CA PRO A 65 7.99 -9.31 23.11
C PRO A 65 7.60 -8.43 21.92
N ALA A 66 6.33 -8.44 21.50
CA ALA A 66 5.86 -7.63 20.38
C ALA A 66 4.38 -7.27 20.54
N THR A 67 3.93 -6.32 19.73
CA THR A 67 2.52 -6.03 19.48
C THR A 67 2.19 -6.23 18.01
N VAL A 68 0.92 -6.51 17.74
CA VAL A 68 0.31 -6.32 16.43
C VAL A 68 -0.71 -5.20 16.52
N THR A 69 -0.63 -4.26 15.58
CA THR A 69 -1.54 -3.12 15.44
C THR A 69 -2.30 -3.25 14.14
N VAL A 70 -3.63 -3.22 14.21
CA VAL A 70 -4.53 -3.21 13.05
C VAL A 70 -5.22 -1.85 12.98
N MET A 71 -5.12 -1.19 11.83
CA MET A 71 -5.66 0.15 11.59
C MET A 71 -6.03 0.31 10.12
N ASN A 72 -6.92 1.25 9.78
CA ASN A 72 -7.18 1.60 8.39
C ASN A 72 -7.06 3.11 8.17
N ASP A 73 -6.64 3.50 6.97
CA ASP A 73 -6.90 4.83 6.42
C ASP A 73 -8.16 4.78 5.52
N ALA A 74 -8.44 5.83 4.75
CA ALA A 74 -9.61 5.88 3.86
C ALA A 74 -9.60 4.81 2.75
N THR A 75 -8.42 4.26 2.43
CA THR A 75 -8.18 3.41 1.25
C THR A 75 -7.56 2.06 1.57
N ASN A 76 -6.76 1.96 2.63
CA ASN A 76 -5.97 0.77 2.96
C ASN A 76 -6.17 0.35 4.42
N LEU A 77 -6.15 -0.97 4.64
CA LEU A 77 -5.87 -1.56 5.93
C LEU A 77 -4.35 -1.70 6.09
N LEU A 78 -3.85 -1.35 7.27
CA LEU A 78 -2.47 -1.49 7.70
C LEU A 78 -2.40 -2.44 8.89
N VAL A 79 -1.50 -3.43 8.81
CA VAL A 79 -1.21 -4.37 9.91
C VAL A 79 0.28 -4.33 10.23
N LYS A 80 0.61 -3.75 11.38
CA LYS A 80 1.98 -3.54 11.84
C LYS A 80 2.34 -4.50 12.96
N PHE A 81 3.44 -5.22 12.80
CA PHE A 81 4.13 -5.99 13.82
C PHE A 81 5.26 -5.13 14.37
N GLU A 82 5.37 -5.00 15.70
CA GLU A 82 6.39 -4.16 16.32
C GLU A 82 6.95 -4.81 17.59
N LEU A 83 8.28 -4.98 17.65
CA LEU A 83 8.96 -5.53 18.80
C LEU A 83 9.02 -4.49 19.93
N SER A 84 8.74 -4.93 21.15
CA SER A 84 8.67 -4.06 22.33
C SER A 84 10.04 -3.75 22.94
N GLU A 85 11.06 -4.55 22.64
CA GLU A 85 12.40 -4.42 23.21
C GLU A 85 13.49 -4.67 22.14
N PRO A 86 14.66 -4.03 22.25
CA PRO A 86 15.80 -4.31 21.38
C PRO A 86 16.35 -5.73 21.59
N GLY A 87 17.20 -6.20 20.66
CA GLY A 87 17.86 -7.51 20.75
C GLY A 87 17.15 -8.65 20.01
N TRP A 88 16.06 -8.35 19.33
CA TRP A 88 15.32 -9.27 18.48
C TRP A 88 15.06 -8.64 17.12
N PHE A 89 14.86 -9.48 16.11
CA PHE A 89 14.32 -9.05 14.83
C PHE A 89 13.16 -9.95 14.41
N ILE A 90 12.23 -9.36 13.66
CA ILE A 90 11.15 -10.08 13.01
C ILE A 90 11.76 -10.93 11.91
N ASN A 91 11.49 -12.24 11.97
CA ASN A 91 12.08 -13.22 11.06
C ASN A 91 11.08 -13.82 10.07
N LEU A 92 9.85 -14.07 10.52
CA LEU A 92 8.75 -14.54 9.67
C LEU A 92 7.42 -14.00 10.20
N PRO A 93 6.99 -12.80 9.77
CA PRO A 93 5.67 -12.29 10.07
C PRO A 93 4.66 -12.93 9.11
N ALA A 94 3.70 -13.69 9.62
CA ALA A 94 2.64 -14.29 8.81
C ALA A 94 1.27 -13.91 9.37
N LEU A 95 0.28 -13.80 8.50
CA LEU A 95 -1.07 -13.41 8.89
C LEU A 95 -2.14 -13.99 7.98
N PHE A 96 -3.37 -13.90 8.48
CA PHE A 96 -4.60 -14.11 7.72
C PHE A 96 -5.47 -12.89 7.91
N ILE A 97 -6.11 -12.42 6.83
CA ILE A 97 -7.19 -11.44 6.87
C ILE A 97 -8.35 -11.97 6.03
N GLY A 98 -9.54 -11.99 6.62
CA GLY A 98 -10.74 -12.45 5.93
C GLY A 98 -11.90 -12.74 6.87
N THR A 99 -12.97 -13.27 6.31
CA THR A 99 -14.17 -13.65 7.08
C THR A 99 -13.91 -14.85 7.99
N PRO A 100 -14.71 -15.03 9.07
CA PRO A 100 -14.66 -16.24 9.89
C PRO A 100 -14.84 -17.54 9.08
N GLY A 101 -15.64 -17.52 8.00
CA GLY A 101 -15.81 -18.67 7.11
C GLY A 101 -14.55 -19.01 6.31
N GLN A 102 -13.85 -18.00 5.79
CA GLN A 102 -12.56 -18.18 5.13
C GLN A 102 -11.49 -18.67 6.10
N LEU A 103 -11.50 -18.19 7.35
CA LEU A 103 -10.59 -18.65 8.40
C LEU A 103 -10.84 -20.12 8.73
N ALA A 104 -12.10 -20.53 8.86
CA ALA A 104 -12.50 -21.91 9.11
C ALA A 104 -12.19 -22.87 7.95
N ALA A 105 -12.05 -22.33 6.73
CA ALA A 105 -11.69 -23.10 5.55
C ALA A 105 -10.17 -23.28 5.35
N LEU A 106 -9.33 -22.65 6.18
CA LEU A 106 -7.88 -22.79 6.06
C LEU A 106 -7.43 -24.24 6.34
N PRO A 107 -6.56 -24.83 5.51
CA PRO A 107 -6.02 -26.16 5.75
C PRO A 107 -5.24 -26.24 7.08
N GLY A 108 -5.51 -27.25 7.91
CA GLY A 108 -4.82 -27.42 9.20
C GLY A 108 -5.24 -26.42 10.28
N VAL A 109 -6.41 -25.80 10.11
CA VAL A 109 -7.02 -24.92 11.10
C VAL A 109 -8.33 -25.56 11.57
N THR A 110 -8.54 -25.63 12.88
CA THR A 110 -9.84 -26.01 13.45
C THR A 110 -10.30 -24.84 14.28
N VAL A 111 -11.21 -24.05 13.73
CA VAL A 111 -11.71 -22.89 14.44
C VAL A 111 -12.75 -23.37 15.46
N ASP A 112 -12.33 -23.45 16.71
CA ASP A 112 -13.23 -23.58 17.85
C ASP A 112 -13.27 -22.24 18.58
N PHE A 113 -14.39 -21.53 18.45
CA PHE A 113 -14.62 -20.24 19.07
C PHE A 113 -14.95 -20.44 20.56
N ASN A 114 -13.95 -20.83 21.35
CA ASN A 114 -14.05 -20.99 22.80
C ASN A 114 -14.04 -19.63 23.52
N GLY A 115 -15.07 -18.82 23.25
CA GLY A 115 -15.20 -17.45 23.72
C GLY A 115 -14.85 -16.41 22.64
N PRO A 116 -15.00 -15.11 22.95
CA PRO A 116 -14.72 -14.07 21.97
C PRO A 116 -13.24 -14.11 21.57
N ASN A 117 -12.96 -14.11 20.26
CA ASN A 117 -11.64 -13.81 19.70
C ASN A 117 -10.56 -14.92 19.86
N THR A 118 -10.93 -16.18 20.09
CA THR A 118 -9.97 -17.32 20.16
C THR A 118 -10.07 -18.28 18.97
N VAL A 119 -8.95 -18.65 18.35
CA VAL A 119 -8.86 -19.66 17.27
C VAL A 119 -7.84 -20.72 17.66
N TYR A 120 -8.21 -21.98 17.49
CA TYR A 120 -7.29 -23.09 17.68
C TYR A 120 -6.60 -23.48 16.35
N PHE A 121 -5.27 -23.57 16.36
CA PHE A 121 -4.50 -24.09 15.23
C PHE A 121 -4.08 -25.52 15.57
N ASN A 122 -4.57 -26.50 14.80
CA ASN A 122 -4.22 -27.91 14.99
C ASN A 122 -2.94 -28.31 14.24
N SER A 123 -2.40 -27.41 13.41
CA SER A 123 -1.18 -27.62 12.65
C SER A 123 0.05 -27.63 13.56
N THR A 124 0.93 -28.62 13.35
CA THR A 124 2.17 -28.80 14.11
C THR A 124 3.35 -28.00 13.55
N SER A 125 3.18 -27.26 12.44
CA SER A 125 4.25 -26.48 11.82
C SER A 125 3.87 -25.01 11.63
N ALA A 126 4.53 -24.13 12.37
CA ALA A 126 4.54 -22.69 12.15
C ALA A 126 4.98 -22.36 10.70
N PRO A 127 4.35 -21.39 9.99
CA PRO A 127 3.36 -20.41 10.45
C PRO A 127 1.89 -20.88 10.39
N PHE A 128 1.62 -22.16 10.66
CA PHE A 128 0.26 -22.70 10.83
C PHE A 128 -0.66 -22.56 9.61
N GLY A 129 -0.09 -22.51 8.40
CA GLY A 129 -0.86 -22.39 7.16
C GLY A 129 -1.43 -20.98 6.89
N LEU A 130 -0.95 -19.95 7.60
CA LEU A 130 -1.34 -18.58 7.34
C LEU A 130 -0.90 -18.15 5.92
N PRO A 131 -1.82 -17.60 5.10
CA PRO A 131 -1.59 -17.44 3.67
C PRO A 131 -0.78 -16.20 3.29
N ILE A 132 -0.73 -15.18 4.16
CA ILE A 132 -0.02 -13.93 3.90
C ILE A 132 1.27 -13.94 4.72
N GLY A 133 2.41 -13.79 4.07
CA GLY A 133 3.73 -13.86 4.70
C GLY A 133 4.82 -13.59 3.67
N PRO A 134 6.03 -13.15 4.08
CA PRO A 134 7.14 -13.16 3.16
C PRO A 134 7.48 -14.62 2.90
N GLY A 135 7.43 -15.06 1.64
CA GLY A 135 7.63 -16.47 1.24
C GLY A 135 8.98 -17.08 1.64
N ASN A 136 9.85 -16.33 2.34
CA ASN A 136 11.14 -16.75 2.87
C ASN A 136 11.40 -16.16 4.27
N TYR A 137 12.18 -16.90 5.07
CA TYR A 137 12.74 -16.42 6.33
C TYR A 137 13.86 -15.40 6.06
N ALA A 138 13.74 -14.18 6.61
CA ALA A 138 14.81 -13.17 6.55
C ALA A 138 14.78 -12.29 7.81
N ASN A 139 15.70 -11.33 7.96
CA ASN A 139 15.77 -10.48 9.15
C ASN A 139 15.23 -9.10 8.81
N TYR A 140 13.99 -8.80 9.20
CA TYR A 140 13.24 -7.63 8.73
C TYR A 140 13.31 -6.40 9.65
N GLY A 141 14.17 -6.43 10.68
CA GLY A 141 14.30 -5.36 11.67
C GLY A 141 13.35 -5.53 12.86
N ASN A 142 13.08 -4.42 13.57
CA ASN A 142 12.24 -4.40 14.78
C ASN A 142 10.74 -4.18 14.50
N TYR A 143 10.35 -3.90 13.25
CA TYR A 143 8.95 -3.81 12.84
C TYR A 143 8.76 -4.36 11.42
N TRP A 144 7.52 -4.71 11.09
CA TRP A 144 7.09 -5.13 9.76
C TRP A 144 5.65 -4.71 9.52
N GLU A 145 5.32 -4.20 8.34
CA GLU A 145 3.99 -3.70 8.03
C GLU A 145 3.45 -4.30 6.74
N TYR A 146 2.18 -4.68 6.77
CA TYR A 146 1.40 -5.02 5.59
C TYR A 146 0.41 -3.90 5.29
N SER A 147 0.25 -3.59 4.01
CA SER A 147 -0.79 -2.70 3.51
C SER A 147 -1.65 -3.46 2.50
N MET A 148 -2.96 -3.33 2.58
CA MET A 148 -3.89 -3.91 1.60
C MET A 148 -5.07 -2.99 1.31
N PRO A 149 -5.56 -2.95 0.06
CA PRO A 149 -6.72 -2.15 -0.28
C PRO A 149 -7.96 -2.58 0.52
N LEU A 150 -8.66 -1.60 1.10
CA LEU A 150 -9.96 -1.86 1.73
C LEU A 150 -10.99 -2.34 0.69
N SER A 151 -10.84 -2.03 -0.60
CA SER A 151 -11.74 -2.57 -1.64
C SER A 151 -11.80 -4.10 -1.65
N ASP A 152 -10.75 -4.77 -1.20
CA ASP A 152 -10.57 -6.22 -1.33
C ASP A 152 -11.08 -6.99 -0.10
N LEU A 153 -11.51 -6.27 0.93
CA LEU A 153 -11.95 -6.83 2.21
C LEU A 153 -13.49 -6.69 2.38
N PRO A 154 -14.10 -7.39 3.35
CA PRO A 154 -15.43 -7.04 3.84
C PRO A 154 -15.38 -5.86 4.83
N GLU A 155 -16.54 -5.39 5.30
CA GLU A 155 -16.66 -4.32 6.31
C GLU A 155 -16.05 -4.74 7.65
N CYS A 156 -16.32 -5.96 8.10
CA CYS A 156 -15.70 -6.57 9.27
C CYS A 156 -15.02 -7.89 8.91
N PHE A 157 -13.81 -8.10 9.40
CA PHE A 157 -12.99 -9.28 9.15
C PHE A 157 -12.19 -9.69 10.39
N ALA A 158 -11.74 -10.94 10.38
CA ALA A 158 -10.80 -11.48 11.34
C ALA A 158 -9.37 -11.26 10.84
N VAL A 159 -8.49 -10.83 11.76
CA VAL A 159 -7.03 -10.78 11.57
C VAL A 159 -6.39 -11.79 12.50
N VAL A 160 -5.63 -12.72 11.94
CA VAL A 160 -4.75 -13.62 12.71
C VAL A 160 -3.31 -13.21 12.44
N ALA A 161 -2.53 -12.99 13.49
CA ALA A 161 -1.15 -12.59 13.38
C ALA A 161 -0.22 -13.59 14.08
N TYR A 162 0.84 -13.97 13.37
CA TYR A 162 1.93 -14.82 13.81
C TYR A 162 3.25 -14.14 13.47
N ALA A 163 4.25 -14.26 14.33
CA ALA A 163 5.61 -13.96 13.96
C ALA A 163 6.57 -14.98 14.55
N ARG A 164 7.58 -15.37 13.77
CA ARG A 164 8.84 -15.86 14.33
C ARG A 164 9.76 -14.67 14.52
N ILE A 165 10.32 -14.52 15.71
CA ILE A 165 11.37 -13.56 15.99
C ILE A 165 12.67 -14.31 16.27
N ARG A 166 13.81 -13.67 15.98
CA ARG A 166 15.13 -14.27 16.24
C ARG A 166 16.00 -13.31 17.02
N ASN A 167 16.64 -13.86 18.03
CA ASN A 167 17.50 -13.13 18.95
C ASN A 167 18.82 -12.78 18.24
N ILE A 168 19.29 -11.56 18.44
CA ILE A 168 20.49 -11.05 17.76
C ILE A 168 21.77 -11.73 18.26
N ASP A 169 21.84 -12.04 19.55
CA ASP A 169 23.06 -12.55 20.19
C ASP A 169 23.14 -14.07 20.10
N THR A 170 22.05 -14.75 20.44
CA THR A 170 22.01 -16.22 20.55
C THR A 170 21.61 -16.91 19.26
N ASN A 171 21.12 -16.17 18.26
CA ASN A 171 20.48 -16.71 17.06
C ASN A 171 19.27 -17.63 17.36
N GLY A 172 18.77 -17.65 18.60
CA GLY A 172 17.61 -18.42 19.02
C GLY A 172 16.32 -17.87 18.44
N PHE A 173 15.38 -18.76 18.15
CA PHE A 173 14.06 -18.39 17.64
C PHE A 173 13.01 -18.41 18.74
N LEU A 174 12.03 -17.51 18.63
CA LEU A 174 10.83 -17.52 19.45
C LEU A 174 9.62 -17.29 18.55
N ASP A 175 8.63 -18.17 18.68
CA ASP A 175 7.36 -18.05 17.97
C ASP A 175 6.35 -17.32 18.85
N ILE A 176 5.70 -16.31 18.28
CA ILE A 176 4.77 -15.43 18.98
C ILE A 176 3.48 -15.22 18.17
N TRP A 177 2.38 -15.07 18.88
CA TRP A 177 1.03 -14.84 18.32
C TRP A 177 0.17 -14.10 19.34
N GLY A 178 -1.02 -13.66 18.94
CA GLY A 178 -1.88 -12.90 19.84
C GLY A 178 -2.27 -13.69 21.12
N LYS A 179 -2.35 -12.98 22.25
CA LYS A 179 -2.71 -13.56 23.56
C LYS A 179 -4.15 -14.06 23.60
N SER A 180 -4.38 -15.31 24.01
CA SER A 180 -5.73 -15.90 24.17
C SER A 180 -5.91 -16.56 25.55
N PRO A 181 -7.15 -16.87 26.00
CA PRO A 181 -7.37 -17.62 27.24
C PRO A 181 -6.75 -19.02 27.27
N SER A 182 -6.43 -19.62 26.12
CA SER A 182 -5.88 -20.97 26.00
C SER A 182 -4.43 -20.94 25.50
N LYS A 183 -3.52 -21.61 26.21
CA LYS A 183 -2.08 -21.67 25.88
C LYS A 183 -1.79 -22.34 24.53
N THR A 184 -2.69 -23.20 24.07
CA THR A 184 -2.57 -23.95 22.81
C THR A 184 -3.36 -23.29 21.67
N SER A 185 -3.97 -22.13 21.90
CA SER A 185 -4.81 -21.43 20.91
C SER A 185 -4.18 -20.11 20.50
N GLY A 186 -4.24 -19.82 19.19
CA GLY A 186 -3.96 -18.50 18.67
C GLY A 186 -5.10 -17.53 18.98
N TYR A 187 -4.81 -16.24 18.97
CA TYR A 187 -5.82 -15.18 19.09
C TYR A 187 -6.09 -14.60 17.71
N TYR A 188 -7.35 -14.26 17.44
CA TYR A 188 -7.73 -13.48 16.27
C TYR A 188 -8.36 -12.16 16.72
N LEU A 189 -8.06 -11.09 16.00
CA LEU A 189 -8.67 -9.79 16.20
C LEU A 189 -9.87 -9.69 15.27
N ASN A 190 -11.05 -9.37 15.80
CA ASN A 190 -12.13 -8.85 14.96
C ASN A 190 -11.87 -7.36 14.72
N TYR A 191 -11.80 -6.98 13.46
CA TYR A 191 -11.66 -5.60 13.05
C TYR A 191 -12.79 -5.25 12.09
N CYS A 192 -13.59 -4.26 12.46
CA CYS A 192 -14.48 -3.57 11.54
C CYS A 192 -13.76 -2.32 11.07
N ARG A 193 -13.90 -2.00 9.78
CA ARG A 193 -13.42 -0.73 9.23
C ARG A 193 -13.93 0.40 10.09
N GLN A 194 -13.00 1.26 10.48
CA GLN A 194 -13.32 2.41 11.26
C GLN A 194 -13.56 3.57 10.30
N GLU A 195 -14.58 4.36 10.63
CA GLU A 195 -14.86 5.60 9.92
C GLU A 195 -13.74 6.60 10.17
N CYS A 196 -13.31 7.24 9.09
CA CYS A 196 -12.31 8.29 9.18
C CYS A 196 -13.01 9.54 9.74
N PRO A 197 -12.38 10.29 10.66
CA PRO A 197 -12.93 11.59 11.01
C PRO A 197 -13.11 12.39 9.71
N PRO A 198 -14.21 13.14 9.56
CA PRO A 198 -14.35 14.04 8.43
C PRO A 198 -13.11 14.94 8.42
N PRO A 199 -12.52 15.21 7.25
CA PRO A 199 -11.28 15.93 7.23
C PRO A 199 -11.53 17.38 7.71
N PRO A 200 -10.52 18.05 8.30
CA PRO A 200 -10.73 19.37 8.88
C PRO A 200 -11.29 20.36 7.85
N PRO A 201 -12.39 21.09 8.14
CA PRO A 201 -12.95 22.02 7.18
C PRO A 201 -11.93 23.13 6.88
N LEU A 202 -11.79 23.47 5.60
CA LEU A 202 -10.95 24.58 5.13
C LEU A 202 -11.61 25.94 5.42
N GLY A 203 -12.93 25.96 5.63
CA GLY A 203 -13.70 27.19 5.79
C GLY A 203 -13.96 27.91 4.47
N GLY A 204 -13.96 27.16 3.36
CA GLY A 204 -14.06 27.67 1.99
C GLY A 204 -13.06 27.01 1.05
N CYS A 205 -12.60 27.77 0.05
CA CYS A 205 -11.55 27.32 -0.87
C CYS A 205 -10.18 27.77 -0.38
N GLU A 206 -9.20 26.88 -0.45
CA GLU A 206 -7.81 27.12 -0.08
C GLU A 206 -6.86 26.61 -1.18
N THR A 207 -5.70 27.26 -1.27
CA THR A 207 -4.59 26.84 -2.14
C THR A 207 -3.91 25.62 -1.55
N ALA A 208 -3.66 24.61 -2.36
CA ALA A 208 -2.89 23.42 -2.00
C ALA A 208 -1.75 23.13 -2.97
N TYR A 209 -0.69 22.50 -2.47
CA TYR A 209 0.42 22.00 -3.28
C TYR A 209 0.82 20.59 -2.87
N ALA A 210 1.28 19.79 -3.84
CA ALA A 210 1.89 18.49 -3.56
C ALA A 210 3.30 18.65 -2.98
N PHE A 211 3.57 17.92 -1.89
CA PHE A 211 4.85 17.91 -1.18
C PHE A 211 5.59 16.58 -1.41
N GLY A 212 6.62 16.60 -2.24
CA GLY A 212 7.42 15.43 -2.60
C GLY A 212 8.43 14.97 -1.54
N GLU A 213 8.17 15.27 -0.27
CA GLU A 213 9.03 14.89 0.87
C GLU A 213 10.52 15.18 0.64
N SER A 214 11.35 14.14 0.53
CA SER A 214 12.81 14.24 0.36
C SER A 214 13.25 14.93 -0.94
N VAL A 215 12.38 15.01 -1.95
CA VAL A 215 12.66 15.69 -3.24
C VAL A 215 11.96 17.04 -3.35
N ALA A 216 11.31 17.52 -2.29
CA ALA A 216 10.57 18.78 -2.31
C ALA A 216 11.50 19.99 -2.15
N ASN A 217 11.45 20.91 -3.12
CA ASN A 217 12.18 22.18 -3.09
C ASN A 217 11.17 23.31 -2.86
N CYS A 218 11.19 23.91 -1.66
CA CYS A 218 10.33 25.06 -1.35
C CYS A 218 10.65 26.24 -2.25
N PHE A 219 9.64 26.82 -2.90
CA PHE A 219 9.77 27.95 -3.84
C PHE A 219 10.57 29.13 -3.28
N ILE A 220 10.39 29.44 -2.00
CA ILE A 220 11.04 30.57 -1.30
C ILE A 220 12.53 30.31 -1.08
N SER A 221 12.95 29.03 -1.07
CA SER A 221 14.32 28.60 -0.83
C SER A 221 15.09 28.26 -2.10
N ILE A 222 14.46 28.26 -3.28
CA ILE A 222 15.15 27.94 -4.54
C ILE A 222 16.12 29.09 -4.90
N PRO A 223 17.43 28.84 -5.03
CA PRO A 223 18.39 29.87 -5.40
C PRO A 223 18.05 30.53 -6.75
N GLY A 224 18.04 31.86 -6.78
CA GLY A 224 17.73 32.62 -7.99
C GLY A 224 16.22 32.76 -8.30
N VAL A 225 15.35 32.23 -7.44
CA VAL A 225 13.89 32.44 -7.52
C VAL A 225 13.48 33.47 -6.47
N GLN A 226 13.11 34.66 -6.92
CA GLN A 226 12.54 35.69 -6.06
C GLN A 226 11.02 35.52 -5.99
N SER A 227 10.54 34.83 -4.96
CA SER A 227 9.10 34.60 -4.78
C SER A 227 8.66 34.76 -3.33
N ASN A 228 7.47 35.33 -3.15
CA ASN A 228 6.73 35.30 -1.90
C ASN A 228 5.65 34.20 -1.89
N ASN A 229 5.49 33.48 -3.01
CA ASN A 229 4.57 32.36 -3.10
C ASN A 229 5.21 31.15 -2.43
N TRP A 230 4.43 30.47 -1.61
CA TRP A 230 4.76 29.16 -1.08
C TRP A 230 4.31 28.06 -2.04
N GLY A 231 4.88 26.87 -1.85
CA GLY A 231 4.67 25.70 -2.71
C GLY A 231 6.00 24.99 -2.97
N TRP A 232 5.92 23.86 -3.66
CA TRP A 232 7.09 23.00 -3.89
C TRP A 232 7.26 22.64 -5.35
N SER A 233 8.54 22.57 -5.75
CA SER A 233 8.96 21.86 -6.95
C SER A 233 9.59 20.54 -6.52
N ASN A 234 9.03 19.43 -6.97
CA ASN A 234 9.40 18.09 -6.55
C ASN A 234 10.30 17.47 -7.60
N GLY A 235 11.56 17.21 -7.25
CA GLY A 235 12.55 16.62 -8.14
C GLY A 235 13.99 17.03 -7.85
N PRO A 236 14.95 16.60 -8.68
CA PRO A 236 14.73 15.85 -9.92
C PRO A 236 14.34 14.39 -9.65
N ILE A 237 13.38 13.85 -10.39
CA ILE A 237 12.97 12.43 -10.33
C ILE A 237 13.16 11.73 -11.68
N GLY A 238 13.51 10.45 -11.65
CA GLY A 238 13.59 9.58 -12.84
C GLY A 238 12.26 8.91 -13.16
N ALA A 239 12.27 7.96 -14.11
CA ALA A 239 11.10 7.13 -14.41
C ALA A 239 10.69 6.31 -13.17
N GLY A 240 9.38 6.19 -12.93
CA GLY A 240 8.84 5.51 -11.76
C GLY A 240 7.42 5.97 -11.41
N ASN A 241 6.89 5.40 -10.34
CA ASN A 241 5.60 5.77 -9.77
C ASN A 241 5.84 6.45 -8.42
N TYR A 242 5.26 7.64 -8.25
CA TYR A 242 5.41 8.46 -7.05
C TYR A 242 4.03 8.83 -6.51
N SER A 243 3.92 8.94 -5.19
CA SER A 243 2.69 9.31 -4.50
C SER A 243 3.05 10.31 -3.42
N TRP A 244 2.51 11.52 -3.50
CA TRP A 244 2.86 12.63 -2.61
C TRP A 244 1.63 13.24 -1.95
N PRO A 245 1.70 13.60 -0.66
CA PRO A 245 0.61 14.31 0.01
C PRO A 245 0.41 15.70 -0.58
N MET A 246 -0.83 16.17 -0.63
CA MET A 246 -1.21 17.54 -0.97
C MET A 246 -1.63 18.29 0.29
N TYR A 247 -1.00 19.43 0.54
CA TYR A 247 -1.31 20.26 1.72
C TYR A 247 -1.93 21.60 1.32
N ALA A 248 -3.15 21.85 1.81
CA ALA A 248 -3.84 23.13 1.71
C ALA A 248 -3.39 24.08 2.83
N GLY A 249 -3.18 25.37 2.53
CA GLY A 249 -2.85 26.38 3.53
C GLY A 249 -1.46 26.24 4.17
N ALA A 250 -0.54 25.47 3.57
CA ALA A 250 0.83 25.26 4.06
C ALA A 250 1.76 26.45 3.77
N GLY A 251 1.33 27.64 4.18
CA GLY A 251 2.04 28.89 4.00
C GLY A 251 3.50 28.81 4.45
N GLN A 252 4.39 29.51 3.73
CA GLN A 252 5.84 29.47 3.96
C GLN A 252 6.47 28.07 3.80
N CYS A 253 5.81 27.16 3.07
CA CYS A 253 6.22 25.77 2.91
C CYS A 253 6.27 25.00 4.24
N ASN A 254 5.50 25.42 5.25
CA ASN A 254 5.41 24.72 6.52
C ASN A 254 4.18 23.81 6.54
N ILE A 255 4.42 22.50 6.41
CA ILE A 255 3.35 21.49 6.42
C ILE A 255 2.61 21.41 7.75
N GLY A 256 3.23 21.80 8.87
CA GLY A 256 2.58 21.80 10.19
C GLY A 256 1.47 22.85 10.32
N ASN A 257 1.42 23.82 9.40
CA ASN A 257 0.33 24.78 9.29
C ASN A 257 -0.74 24.35 8.27
N GLY A 258 -0.46 23.32 7.46
CA GLY A 258 -1.31 22.90 6.36
C GLY A 258 -2.25 21.78 6.73
N THR A 259 -3.38 21.71 6.02
CA THR A 259 -4.31 20.58 6.08
C THR A 259 -3.97 19.59 4.97
N HIS A 260 -3.80 18.31 5.30
CA HIS A 260 -3.59 17.26 4.31
C HIS A 260 -4.92 16.95 3.63
N VAL A 261 -5.06 17.35 2.36
CA VAL A 261 -6.34 17.34 1.64
C VAL A 261 -6.45 16.28 0.55
N GLY A 262 -5.38 15.53 0.29
CA GLY A 262 -5.38 14.53 -0.75
C GLY A 262 -3.99 14.06 -1.15
N THR A 263 -3.93 13.33 -2.25
CA THR A 263 -2.71 12.75 -2.82
C THR A 263 -2.54 13.14 -4.28
N LEU A 264 -1.30 13.44 -4.67
CA LEU A 264 -0.86 13.53 -6.05
C LEU A 264 -0.12 12.25 -6.43
N THR A 265 -0.58 11.54 -7.46
CA THR A 265 0.17 10.42 -8.04
C THR A 265 0.85 10.84 -9.34
N VAL A 266 2.12 10.52 -9.50
CA VAL A 266 2.92 10.76 -10.71
C VAL A 266 3.42 9.43 -11.25
N ASN A 267 2.86 8.97 -12.37
CA ASN A 267 3.30 7.78 -13.09
C ASN A 267 4.13 8.23 -14.30
N TYR A 268 5.46 8.24 -14.15
CA TYR A 268 6.37 8.72 -15.19
C TYR A 268 7.02 7.55 -15.93
N THR A 269 6.56 7.32 -17.16
CA THR A 269 7.12 6.36 -18.11
C THR A 269 7.52 7.11 -19.38
N PRO A 270 8.78 7.59 -19.48
CA PRO A 270 9.24 8.40 -20.61
C PRO A 270 8.82 7.79 -21.96
N PRO A 271 8.30 8.59 -22.90
CA PRO A 271 8.27 10.05 -22.89
C PRO A 271 7.03 10.67 -22.22
N THR A 272 6.28 9.90 -21.41
CA THR A 272 4.95 10.29 -20.91
C THR A 272 4.91 10.29 -19.38
N ALA A 273 4.26 11.29 -18.78
CA ALA A 273 3.88 11.28 -17.38
C ALA A 273 2.37 11.43 -17.24
N ILE A 274 1.74 10.55 -16.46
CA ILE A 274 0.34 10.66 -16.04
C ILE A 274 0.34 11.18 -14.60
N VAL A 275 -0.22 12.37 -14.40
CA VAL A 275 -0.27 13.04 -13.09
C VAL A 275 -1.74 13.16 -12.68
N THR A 276 -2.09 12.60 -11.53
CA THR A 276 -3.47 12.60 -11.03
C THR A 276 -3.52 13.24 -9.65
N TYR A 277 -4.41 14.22 -9.51
CA TYR A 277 -4.82 14.82 -8.26
C TYR A 277 -6.01 14.01 -7.74
N THR A 278 -5.97 13.63 -6.46
CA THR A 278 -7.10 12.98 -5.78
C THR A 278 -7.25 13.62 -4.42
N VAL A 279 -8.41 14.19 -4.12
CA VAL A 279 -8.69 14.76 -2.81
C VAL A 279 -9.41 13.74 -1.92
N PHE A 280 -9.30 13.92 -0.60
CA PHE A 280 -10.06 13.10 0.35
C PHE A 280 -11.55 13.44 0.30
N ASP A 281 -12.37 12.50 0.76
CA ASP A 281 -13.82 12.69 0.90
C ASP A 281 -14.14 13.91 1.76
N GLY A 282 -15.12 14.73 1.35
CA GLY A 282 -15.41 16.03 1.96
C GLY A 282 -14.62 17.21 1.40
N TYR A 283 -13.74 16.97 0.41
CA TYR A 283 -13.08 18.01 -0.37
C TYR A 283 -13.34 17.85 -1.86
N VAL A 284 -13.26 18.98 -2.57
CA VAL A 284 -13.38 19.04 -4.02
C VAL A 284 -12.34 19.95 -4.66
N LEU A 285 -11.97 19.65 -5.89
CA LEU A 285 -11.06 20.43 -6.74
C LEU A 285 -11.88 21.42 -7.59
N ASN A 286 -11.48 22.69 -7.55
CA ASN A 286 -12.03 23.73 -8.43
C ASN A 286 -11.07 24.15 -9.55
N GLU A 287 -9.77 24.11 -9.28
CA GLU A 287 -8.73 24.41 -10.26
C GLU A 287 -7.49 23.57 -10.01
N THR A 288 -6.80 23.20 -11.08
CA THR A 288 -5.49 22.53 -11.02
C THR A 288 -4.51 23.24 -11.95
N HIS A 289 -3.28 23.40 -11.48
CA HIS A 289 -2.17 23.96 -12.23
C HIS A 289 -0.96 23.05 -12.09
N LEU A 290 -0.39 22.64 -13.22
CA LEU A 290 0.68 21.67 -13.26
C LEU A 290 1.84 22.16 -14.13
N PHE A 291 3.05 21.97 -13.62
CA PHE A 291 4.27 22.00 -14.38
C PHE A 291 4.98 20.64 -14.27
N VAL A 292 5.36 20.09 -15.43
CA VAL A 292 6.26 18.94 -15.54
C VAL A 292 7.31 19.26 -16.59
N GLY A 293 8.60 19.19 -16.24
CA GLY A 293 9.69 19.50 -17.17
C GLY A 293 11.08 19.27 -16.58
N ASN A 294 12.15 19.49 -17.36
CA ASN A 294 13.53 19.27 -16.91
C ASN A 294 14.11 20.41 -16.06
N ASP A 295 13.57 21.61 -16.19
CA ASP A 295 13.91 22.75 -15.33
C ASP A 295 13.19 22.62 -13.98
N ILE A 296 13.76 23.17 -12.91
CA ILE A 296 13.14 23.15 -11.56
C ILE A 296 11.77 23.83 -11.52
N LEU A 297 11.52 24.82 -12.37
CA LEU A 297 10.27 25.57 -12.45
C LEU A 297 10.03 26.03 -13.90
N PRO A 298 8.79 26.36 -14.29
CA PRO A 298 8.55 26.96 -15.59
C PRO A 298 9.20 28.35 -15.66
N LYS A 299 9.61 28.76 -16.87
CA LYS A 299 10.17 30.09 -17.12
C LYS A 299 9.15 30.98 -17.83
N LYS A 300 9.02 32.23 -17.39
CA LYS A 300 8.33 33.31 -18.09
C LYS A 300 9.30 34.44 -18.35
N LYS A 301 9.45 34.86 -19.60
CA LYS A 301 10.45 35.87 -20.02
C LYS A 301 11.86 35.53 -19.50
N ASN A 302 12.28 34.27 -19.64
CA ASN A 302 13.56 33.72 -19.19
C ASN A 302 13.83 33.77 -17.67
N LYS A 303 12.81 34.00 -16.83
CA LYS A 303 12.92 33.92 -15.37
C LYS A 303 11.99 32.82 -14.84
N TYR A 304 12.42 32.09 -13.82
CA TYR A 304 11.57 31.12 -13.13
C TYR A 304 10.34 31.81 -12.55
N THR A 305 9.20 31.13 -12.63
CA THR A 305 7.95 31.59 -12.02
C THR A 305 7.38 30.53 -11.09
N THR A 306 6.76 31.01 -10.03
CA THR A 306 6.11 30.23 -8.97
C THR A 306 4.62 30.53 -8.91
N ALA A 307 4.11 31.35 -9.85
CA ALA A 307 2.70 31.70 -9.91
C ALA A 307 1.93 30.57 -10.62
N PRO A 308 0.97 29.90 -9.96
CA PRO A 308 0.22 28.79 -10.55
C PRO A 308 -0.40 29.10 -11.90
N GLY A 309 -1.01 30.28 -12.05
CA GLY A 309 -1.62 30.71 -13.33
C GLY A 309 -0.62 30.91 -14.48
N GLN A 310 0.68 30.78 -14.22
CA GLN A 310 1.75 30.81 -15.23
C GLN A 310 2.35 29.42 -15.52
N PHE A 311 1.82 28.37 -14.90
CA PHE A 311 2.19 27.00 -15.23
C PHE A 311 1.59 26.61 -16.59
N PRO A 312 2.27 25.75 -17.37
CA PRO A 312 1.89 25.45 -18.74
C PRO A 312 0.61 24.61 -18.85
N TYR A 313 0.32 23.76 -17.86
CA TYR A 313 -0.84 22.88 -17.86
C TYR A 313 -1.82 23.31 -16.78
N LYS A 314 -3.11 23.37 -17.13
CA LYS A 314 -4.15 23.81 -16.20
C LYS A 314 -5.52 23.33 -16.61
N HIS A 315 -6.34 22.98 -15.62
CA HIS A 315 -7.78 22.85 -15.76
C HIS A 315 -8.43 23.83 -14.77
N GLY A 316 -9.19 24.79 -15.30
CA GLY A 316 -9.95 25.74 -14.49
C GLY A 316 -11.44 25.39 -14.51
N ASN A 317 -12.19 25.85 -13.50
CA ASN A 317 -13.63 25.62 -13.37
C ASN A 317 -14.00 24.14 -13.41
N LEU A 318 -13.34 23.33 -12.59
CA LEU A 318 -13.63 21.90 -12.47
C LEU A 318 -15.02 21.62 -11.87
N ASN A 319 -15.67 22.62 -11.25
CA ASN A 319 -17.00 22.53 -10.64
C ASN A 319 -17.09 21.45 -9.55
N GLY A 320 -16.07 21.35 -8.72
CA GLY A 320 -16.07 20.48 -7.55
C GLY A 320 -15.92 18.99 -7.87
N VAL A 321 -14.81 18.60 -8.50
CA VAL A 321 -14.50 17.17 -8.74
C VAL A 321 -13.57 16.61 -7.66
N THR A 322 -13.67 15.31 -7.37
CA THR A 322 -12.78 14.65 -6.39
C THR A 322 -11.44 14.20 -6.99
N SER A 323 -11.31 14.21 -8.32
CA SER A 323 -10.07 13.87 -9.02
C SER A 323 -9.92 14.61 -10.35
N ASP A 324 -8.67 14.89 -10.73
CA ASP A 324 -8.31 15.48 -12.02
C ASP A 324 -6.98 14.90 -12.52
N THR A 325 -6.84 14.72 -13.84
CA THR A 325 -5.70 14.02 -14.44
C THR A 325 -5.12 14.77 -15.63
N PHE A 326 -3.79 14.87 -15.68
CA PHE A 326 -3.01 15.35 -16.81
C PHE A 326 -2.21 14.21 -17.44
N THR A 327 -2.16 14.19 -18.78
CA THR A 327 -1.21 13.36 -19.54
C THR A 327 -0.22 14.26 -20.25
N ILE A 328 1.04 14.23 -19.82
CA ILE A 328 2.12 15.06 -20.34
C ILE A 328 3.04 14.21 -21.21
N ASN A 329 3.28 14.66 -22.45
CA ASN A 329 4.11 13.97 -23.43
C ASN A 329 5.41 14.75 -23.71
N GLY A 330 6.37 14.10 -24.37
CA GLY A 330 7.62 14.74 -24.81
C GLY A 330 8.63 14.95 -23.69
N LEU A 331 8.50 14.20 -22.59
CA LEU A 331 9.43 14.23 -21.48
C LEU A 331 10.63 13.32 -21.76
N SER A 332 11.78 13.65 -21.19
CA SER A 332 12.98 12.80 -21.24
C SER A 332 13.87 13.08 -20.04
N GLY A 333 14.72 12.13 -19.67
CA GLY A 333 15.61 12.26 -18.52
C GLY A 333 14.86 12.49 -17.21
N ASN A 334 15.52 13.16 -16.26
CA ASN A 334 14.91 13.50 -14.98
C ASN A 334 14.01 14.73 -15.11
N ILE A 335 12.88 14.72 -14.41
CA ILE A 335 11.88 15.79 -14.41
C ILE A 335 11.72 16.40 -13.03
N TYR A 336 11.16 17.61 -13.00
CA TYR A 336 10.60 18.27 -11.84
C TYR A 336 9.10 18.43 -12.03
N VAL A 337 8.37 18.34 -10.93
CA VAL A 337 6.91 18.45 -10.90
C VAL A 337 6.51 19.51 -9.89
N ALA A 338 5.80 20.55 -10.33
CA ALA A 338 5.14 21.51 -9.44
C ALA A 338 3.63 21.41 -9.66
N ALA A 339 2.92 20.97 -8.64
CA ALA A 339 1.49 20.65 -8.72
C ALA A 339 0.74 21.49 -7.69
N HIS A 340 -0.09 22.40 -8.18
CA HIS A 340 -0.96 23.27 -7.42
C HIS A 340 -2.42 22.89 -7.67
N SER A 341 -3.26 23.03 -6.65
CA SER A 341 -4.71 22.95 -6.76
C SER A 341 -5.42 24.01 -5.91
N VAL A 342 -6.63 24.39 -6.30
CA VAL A 342 -7.59 25.06 -5.43
C VAL A 342 -8.55 23.99 -4.92
N VAL A 343 -8.51 23.76 -3.62
CA VAL A 343 -9.32 22.75 -2.92
C VAL A 343 -10.35 23.45 -2.06
N CYS A 344 -11.59 23.01 -2.10
CA CYS A 344 -12.66 23.56 -1.28
C CYS A 344 -13.32 22.44 -0.46
N ASP A 345 -14.00 22.81 0.62
CA ASP A 345 -14.96 21.93 1.28
C ASP A 345 -16.08 21.55 0.28
N GLU A 346 -16.54 20.29 0.31
CA GLU A 346 -17.65 19.77 -0.52
C GLU A 346 -19.02 20.36 -0.15
#